data_AF-A0A661I2F5-F1
#
_entry.id   AF-A0A661I2F5-F1
#
_cell.length_a   1.000
_cell.length_b   1.000
_cell.length_c   1.000
_cell.angle_alpha   90.00
_cell.angle_beta   90.00
_cell.angle_gamma   90.00
#
_symmetry.space_group_name_H-M   'P 1'
#
loop_
_entity.id
_entity.type
_entity.pdbx_description
1 polymer ?
#
loop_
_entity_poly.entity_id
_entity_poly.type
_entity_poly.pdbx_seq_one_letter_code
_entity_poly.pdbx_strand_id
1 'polypeptide(L)'
;TIIKNRLKKNFEEIGVNLNSQQIDLLLTRVDGDDIIEISLMMETLKHISNQILKLMQESNEELSQAKKYYGMHQVLLELVVYIQQKYIEKCNSNYIPKIDKIIVDSAQMEESTKILKDDEENTQRRAIYSSNLDAQILTNRAAKLYRNDIILSRNKMIEAQNISKSNLKLSRNSYETVMLSADLFNLISQSQSMFEEVSKIQVPNLVPFNNIQLEQKYKELTEKIK
;
A
#
# COMPACT_ATOMS: atom_id res chain seq x y z
N THR A 1 -14.38 3.41 -5.42
CA THR A 1 -13.51 4.61 -5.29
C THR A 1 -12.19 4.37 -6.01
N ILE A 2 -11.51 5.41 -6.50
CA ILE A 2 -10.22 5.29 -7.22
C ILE A 2 -9.17 4.51 -6.41
N ILE A 3 -9.18 4.67 -5.08
CA ILE A 3 -8.30 3.96 -4.14
C ILE A 3 -8.57 2.45 -4.11
N LYS A 4 -9.85 2.03 -4.14
CA LYS A 4 -10.25 0.63 -4.21
C LYS A 4 -9.66 -0.06 -5.44
N ASN A 5 -9.73 0.62 -6.58
CA ASN A 5 -9.19 0.10 -7.83
C ASN A 5 -7.66 0.08 -7.82
N ARG A 6 -7.00 1.08 -7.21
CA ARG A 6 -5.54 1.11 -7.09
C ARG A 6 -5.01 0.04 -6.12
N LEU A 7 -5.63 -0.13 -4.95
CA LEU A 7 -5.27 -1.18 -3.99
C LEU A 7 -5.48 -2.56 -4.59
N LYS A 8 -6.64 -2.80 -5.23
CA LYS A 8 -6.92 -4.05 -5.93
C LYS A 8 -5.85 -4.36 -6.97
N LYS A 9 -5.52 -3.39 -7.81
CA LYS A 9 -4.49 -3.53 -8.84
C LYS A 9 -3.10 -3.81 -8.24
N ASN A 10 -2.72 -3.08 -7.19
CA ASN A 10 -1.44 -3.30 -6.50
C ASN A 10 -1.37 -4.70 -5.87
N PHE A 11 -2.46 -5.20 -5.26
CA PHE A 11 -2.52 -6.55 -4.69
C PHE A 11 -2.44 -7.64 -5.78
N GLU A 12 -3.14 -7.45 -6.90
CA GLU A 12 -3.06 -8.34 -8.07
C GLU A 12 -1.63 -8.37 -8.66
N GLU A 13 -0.97 -7.22 -8.78
CA GLU A 13 0.41 -7.09 -9.30
C GLU A 13 1.46 -7.79 -8.42
N ILE A 14 1.24 -7.87 -7.10
CA ILE A 14 2.15 -8.57 -6.17
C ILE A 14 1.78 -10.06 -5.94
N GLY A 15 0.83 -10.60 -6.71
CA GLY A 15 0.42 -12.00 -6.63
C GLY A 15 -0.48 -12.34 -5.44
N VAL A 16 -1.14 -11.35 -4.84
CA VAL A 16 -2.13 -11.51 -3.76
C VAL A 16 -3.53 -11.29 -4.33
N ASN A 17 -4.23 -12.39 -4.63
CA ASN A 17 -5.62 -12.32 -5.11
C ASN A 17 -6.59 -12.16 -3.92
N LEU A 18 -7.00 -10.92 -3.67
CA LEU A 18 -8.11 -10.63 -2.76
C LEU A 18 -9.43 -10.69 -3.53
N ASN A 19 -10.38 -11.48 -3.03
CA ASN A 19 -11.71 -11.55 -3.65
C ASN A 19 -12.50 -10.25 -3.40
N SER A 20 -13.53 -10.00 -4.20
CA SER A 20 -14.34 -8.77 -4.09
C SER A 20 -14.95 -8.59 -2.71
N GLN A 21 -15.29 -9.66 -1.99
CA GLN A 21 -15.80 -9.60 -0.61
C GLN A 21 -14.71 -9.26 0.42
N GLN A 22 -13.45 -9.68 0.22
CA GLN A 22 -12.30 -9.33 1.05
C GLN A 22 -11.87 -7.88 0.80
N ILE A 23 -11.93 -7.44 -0.45
CA ILE A 23 -11.75 -6.03 -0.84
C ILE A 23 -12.90 -5.18 -0.30
N ASP A 24 -14.13 -5.70 -0.35
CA ASP A 24 -15.29 -5.06 0.27
C ASP A 24 -15.16 -5.03 1.78
N LEU A 25 -14.74 -6.10 2.46
CA LEU A 25 -14.46 -6.12 3.92
C LEU A 25 -13.36 -5.13 4.33
N LEU A 26 -12.31 -5.01 3.50
CA LEU A 26 -11.25 -4.01 3.65
C LEU A 26 -11.73 -2.58 3.32
N LEU A 27 -12.91 -2.40 2.73
CA LEU A 27 -13.39 -1.09 2.26
C LEU A 27 -14.84 -0.79 2.68
N THR A 28 -15.46 -1.66 3.49
CA THR A 28 -16.89 -1.66 3.79
C THR A 28 -17.33 -0.47 4.61
N ARG A 29 -16.38 0.28 5.16
CA ARG A 29 -16.64 1.46 5.99
C ARG A 29 -15.81 2.68 5.65
N VAL A 30 -14.97 2.59 4.60
CA VAL A 30 -14.24 3.76 4.12
C VAL A 30 -15.18 4.62 3.27
N ASP A 31 -16.22 5.15 3.90
CA ASP A 31 -16.70 6.47 3.56
C ASP A 31 -15.51 7.40 3.82
N GLY A 32 -15.23 8.31 2.89
CA GLY A 32 -13.92 8.93 2.68
C GLY A 32 -13.35 9.82 3.78
N ASP A 33 -13.81 9.69 5.03
CA ASP A 33 -13.56 10.61 6.13
C ASP A 33 -12.78 10.03 7.35
N ASP A 34 -12.69 8.71 7.51
CA ASP A 34 -12.12 8.13 8.75
C ASP A 34 -10.70 7.57 8.62
N ILE A 35 -9.73 8.46 8.85
CA ILE A 35 -8.31 8.15 9.14
C ILE A 35 -8.17 7.04 10.20
N ILE A 36 -9.09 6.99 11.17
CA ILE A 36 -9.09 6.01 12.27
C ILE A 36 -9.31 4.60 11.73
N GLU A 37 -10.26 4.40 10.82
CA GLU A 37 -10.53 3.07 10.26
C GLU A 37 -9.39 2.56 9.39
N ILE A 38 -8.78 3.45 8.59
CA ILE A 38 -7.58 3.08 7.80
C ILE A 38 -6.39 2.76 8.73
N SER A 39 -6.30 3.41 9.89
CA SER A 39 -5.28 3.11 10.90
C SER A 39 -5.48 1.74 11.54
N LEU A 40 -6.73 1.30 11.75
CA LEU A 40 -7.05 -0.06 12.22
C LEU A 40 -6.67 -1.12 11.17
N MET A 41 -6.92 -0.85 9.88
CA MET A 41 -6.52 -1.76 8.79
C MET A 41 -5.00 -1.93 8.69
N MET A 42 -4.24 -0.85 8.92
CA MET A 42 -2.78 -0.89 8.95
C MET A 42 -2.26 -1.91 9.98
N GLU A 43 -2.93 -2.08 11.11
CA GLU A 43 -2.53 -3.07 12.12
C GLU A 43 -2.71 -4.50 11.61
N THR A 44 -3.83 -4.79 10.96
CA THR A 44 -4.08 -6.08 10.30
C THR A 44 -3.07 -6.35 9.19
N LEU A 45 -2.80 -5.38 8.32
CA LEU A 45 -1.83 -5.53 7.23
C LEU A 45 -0.40 -5.71 7.74
N LYS A 46 -0.02 -5.06 8.85
CA LYS A 46 1.26 -5.30 9.52
C LYS A 46 1.37 -6.74 10.02
N HIS A 47 0.30 -7.28 10.61
CA HIS A 47 0.29 -8.66 11.06
C HIS A 47 0.51 -9.64 9.88
N ILE A 48 -0.19 -9.43 8.77
CA ILE A 48 -0.02 -10.23 7.54
C ILE A 48 1.41 -10.08 7.01
N SER A 49 1.95 -8.86 6.93
CA SER A 49 3.32 -8.62 6.47
C SER A 49 4.37 -9.33 7.33
N ASN A 50 4.16 -9.42 8.64
CA ASN A 50 5.05 -10.13 9.55
C ASN A 50 4.98 -11.66 9.35
N GLN A 51 3.81 -12.19 9.05
CA GLN A 51 3.67 -13.61 8.69
C GLN A 51 4.42 -13.92 7.39
N ILE A 52 4.29 -13.04 6.38
CA ILE A 52 5.00 -13.22 5.10
C ILE A 52 6.52 -13.07 5.29
N LEU A 53 6.98 -12.15 6.15
CA LEU A 53 8.41 -12.03 6.51
C LEU A 53 8.95 -13.33 7.08
N LYS A 54 8.21 -13.94 8.02
CA LYS A 54 8.60 -15.21 8.62
C LYS A 54 8.72 -16.32 7.57
N LEU A 55 7.74 -16.43 6.68
CA LEU A 55 7.77 -17.40 5.57
C LEU A 55 8.97 -17.15 4.64
N MET A 56 9.27 -15.90 4.31
CA MET A 56 10.43 -15.53 3.50
C MET A 56 11.75 -15.99 4.15
N GLN A 57 11.91 -15.72 5.45
CA GLN A 57 13.09 -16.12 6.21
C GLN A 57 13.22 -17.65 6.31
N GLU A 58 12.12 -18.35 6.59
CA GLU A 58 12.08 -19.82 6.68
C GLU A 58 12.36 -20.50 5.33
N SER A 59 11.96 -19.85 4.23
CA SER A 59 12.21 -20.32 2.86
C SER A 59 13.63 -20.05 2.35
N ASN A 60 14.50 -19.46 3.19
CA ASN A 60 15.84 -18.99 2.80
C ASN A 60 15.79 -18.05 1.58
N GLU A 61 14.85 -17.09 1.63
CA GLU A 61 14.60 -16.10 0.58
C GLU A 61 14.18 -16.69 -0.78
N GLU A 62 13.36 -17.74 -0.76
CA GLU A 62 12.72 -18.23 -1.98
C GLU A 62 12.04 -17.07 -2.72
N LEU A 63 12.34 -16.92 -4.01
CA LEU A 63 11.95 -15.75 -4.80
C LEU A 63 10.43 -15.50 -4.79
N SER A 64 9.62 -16.56 -4.70
CA SER A 64 8.16 -16.44 -4.61
C SER A 64 7.70 -15.80 -3.29
N GLN A 65 8.39 -16.07 -2.18
CA GLN A 65 8.10 -15.48 -0.87
C GLN A 65 8.69 -14.07 -0.76
N ALA A 66 9.89 -13.84 -1.31
CA ALA A 66 10.50 -12.51 -1.38
C ALA A 66 9.60 -11.53 -2.14
N LYS A 67 9.07 -11.91 -3.33
CA LYS A 67 8.12 -11.08 -4.10
C LYS A 67 6.91 -10.66 -3.27
N LYS A 68 6.30 -11.59 -2.53
CA LYS A 68 5.14 -11.31 -1.67
C LYS A 68 5.49 -10.38 -0.52
N TYR A 69 6.63 -10.60 0.13
CA TYR A 69 7.07 -9.78 1.27
C TYR A 69 7.31 -8.34 0.86
N TYR A 70 8.18 -8.11 -0.14
CA TYR A 70 8.52 -6.77 -0.58
C TYR A 70 7.33 -6.05 -1.23
N GLY A 71 6.45 -6.78 -1.91
CA GLY A 71 5.19 -6.25 -2.43
C GLY A 71 4.25 -5.76 -1.30
N MET A 72 4.06 -6.58 -0.25
CA MET A 72 3.25 -6.19 0.91
C MET A 72 3.85 -5.00 1.67
N HIS A 73 5.18 -4.99 1.83
CA HIS A 73 5.88 -3.89 2.47
C HIS A 73 5.67 -2.55 1.73
N GLN A 74 5.71 -2.59 0.39
CA GLN A 74 5.42 -1.42 -0.43
C GLN A 74 3.97 -0.93 -0.24
N VAL A 75 2.98 -1.83 -0.25
CA VAL A 75 1.57 -1.48 -0.05
C VAL A 75 1.34 -0.80 1.31
N LEU A 76 1.96 -1.32 2.37
CA LEU A 76 1.91 -0.70 3.70
C LEU A 76 2.44 0.74 3.70
N LEU A 77 3.58 0.98 3.04
CA LEU A 77 4.16 2.32 2.93
C LEU A 77 3.29 3.27 2.11
N GLU A 78 2.67 2.80 1.03
CA GLU A 78 1.71 3.59 0.26
C GLU A 78 0.51 4.01 1.10
N LEU A 79 0.01 3.11 1.94
CA LEU A 79 -1.11 3.39 2.82
C LEU A 79 -0.73 4.41 3.91
N VAL A 80 0.47 4.32 4.49
CA VAL A 80 0.98 5.33 5.43
C VAL A 80 1.02 6.71 4.79
N VAL A 81 1.63 6.84 3.61
CA VAL A 81 1.73 8.13 2.89
C VAL A 81 0.35 8.71 2.61
N TYR A 82 -0.60 7.85 2.22
CA TYR A 82 -1.99 8.24 1.95
C TYR A 82 -2.72 8.75 3.19
N ILE A 83 -2.62 8.05 4.33
CA ILE A 83 -3.25 8.47 5.60
C ILE A 83 -2.69 9.82 6.06
N GLN A 84 -1.36 9.96 6.03
CA GLN A 84 -0.69 11.20 6.42
C GLN A 84 -1.14 12.37 5.52
N GLN A 85 -1.28 12.13 4.21
CA GLN A 85 -1.81 13.13 3.27
C GLN A 85 -3.24 13.55 3.66
N LYS A 86 -4.10 12.58 3.97
CA LYS A 86 -5.50 12.84 4.37
C LYS A 86 -5.60 13.64 5.66
N TYR A 87 -4.75 13.34 6.65
CA TYR A 87 -4.67 14.14 7.87
C TYR A 87 -4.32 15.60 7.56
N ILE A 88 -3.28 15.82 6.76
CA ILE A 88 -2.82 17.17 6.37
C ILE A 88 -3.95 17.92 5.64
N GLU A 89 -4.64 17.27 4.71
CA GLU A 89 -5.80 17.81 3.99
C GLU A 89 -6.93 18.20 4.95
N LYS A 90 -7.28 17.35 5.91
CA LYS A 90 -8.37 17.60 6.87
C LYS A 90 -8.03 18.75 7.82
N CYS A 91 -6.76 18.86 8.25
CA CYS A 91 -6.29 20.04 8.98
C CYS A 91 -6.49 21.33 8.18
N ASN A 92 -6.08 21.34 6.91
CA ASN A 92 -6.11 22.53 6.06
C ASN A 92 -7.51 22.95 5.61
N SER A 93 -8.34 21.99 5.23
CA SER A 93 -9.63 22.25 4.58
C SER A 93 -10.82 22.25 5.54
N ASN A 94 -10.68 21.66 6.73
CA ASN A 94 -11.80 21.46 7.65
C ASN A 94 -11.52 22.06 9.03
N TYR A 95 -10.48 21.58 9.74
CA TYR A 95 -10.27 21.96 11.13
C TYR A 95 -9.80 23.41 11.30
N ILE A 96 -8.74 23.83 10.62
CA ILE A 96 -8.20 25.19 10.75
C ILE A 96 -9.25 26.24 10.35
N PRO A 97 -9.94 26.13 9.18
CA PRO A 97 -10.95 27.12 8.80
C PRO A 97 -12.11 27.23 9.79
N LYS A 98 -12.59 26.11 10.35
CA LYS A 98 -13.65 26.13 11.36
C LYS A 98 -13.21 26.77 12.66
N ILE A 99 -12.00 26.49 13.11
CA ILE A 99 -11.44 27.12 14.31
C ILE A 99 -11.23 28.62 14.07
N ASP A 100 -10.73 29.02 12.89
CA ASP A 100 -10.60 30.43 12.51
C ASP A 100 -11.93 31.15 12.55
N LYS A 101 -13.00 30.52 12.05
CA LYS A 101 -14.36 31.06 12.15
C LYS A 101 -14.79 31.24 13.62
N ILE A 102 -14.57 30.24 14.48
CA ILE A 102 -14.90 30.33 15.92
C ILE A 102 -14.14 31.49 16.59
N ILE A 103 -12.86 31.69 16.23
CA ILE A 103 -12.05 32.80 16.77
C ILE A 103 -12.65 34.15 16.37
N VAL A 104 -13.07 34.31 15.11
CA VAL A 104 -13.69 35.57 14.64
C VAL A 104 -15.05 35.77 15.30
N ASP A 105 -15.92 34.76 15.26
CA ASP A 105 -17.28 34.85 15.79
C ASP A 105 -17.28 35.14 17.30
N SER A 106 -16.40 34.46 18.08
CA SER A 106 -16.28 34.71 19.53
C SER A 106 -15.75 36.09 19.87
N ALA A 107 -14.84 36.66 19.07
CA ALA A 107 -14.35 38.03 19.26
C ALA A 107 -15.45 39.07 18.97
N GLN A 108 -16.28 38.84 17.95
CA GLN A 108 -17.42 39.71 17.66
C GLN A 108 -18.49 39.63 18.77
N MET A 109 -18.74 38.44 19.31
CA MET A 109 -19.63 38.24 20.45
C MET A 109 -19.12 38.92 21.71
N GLU A 110 -17.80 38.87 21.97
CA GLU A 110 -17.16 39.55 23.11
C GLU A 110 -17.45 41.05 23.07
N GLU A 111 -17.18 41.70 21.94
CA GLU A 111 -17.41 43.14 21.78
C GLU A 111 -18.88 43.51 21.93
N SER A 112 -19.77 42.73 21.30
CA SER A 112 -21.22 42.96 21.38
C SER A 112 -21.75 42.78 22.82
N THR A 113 -21.27 41.75 23.53
CA THR A 113 -21.68 41.45 24.91
C THR A 113 -21.16 42.52 25.87
N LYS A 114 -19.98 43.08 25.60
CA LYS A 114 -19.42 44.19 26.39
C LYS A 114 -20.30 45.44 26.30
N ILE A 115 -20.72 45.82 25.10
CA ILE A 115 -21.65 46.94 24.88
C ILE A 115 -22.98 46.69 25.62
N LEU A 116 -23.59 45.50 25.43
CA LEU A 116 -24.85 45.14 26.11
C LEU A 116 -24.73 45.15 27.64
N LYS A 117 -23.57 44.75 28.18
CA LYS A 117 -23.31 44.78 29.62
C LYS A 117 -23.22 46.21 30.15
N ASP A 118 -22.55 47.09 29.42
CA ASP A 118 -22.31 48.48 29.81
C ASP A 118 -23.63 49.28 29.78
N ASP A 119 -24.52 48.98 28.82
CA ASP A 119 -25.85 49.59 28.69
C ASP A 119 -26.91 49.01 29.65
N GLU A 120 -26.66 47.88 30.30
CA GLU A 120 -27.67 47.19 31.13
C GLU A 120 -27.72 47.74 32.56
N GLU A 121 -28.84 48.36 32.95
CA GLU A 121 -29.06 48.90 34.30
C GLU A 121 -29.39 47.83 35.35
N ASN A 122 -30.04 46.73 34.97
CA ASN A 122 -30.42 45.68 35.91
C ASN A 122 -29.18 44.87 36.36
N THR A 123 -28.89 44.92 37.66
CA THR A 123 -27.70 44.29 38.25
C THR A 123 -27.62 42.78 38.03
N GLN A 124 -28.76 42.07 38.07
CA GLN A 124 -28.81 40.63 37.84
C GLN A 124 -28.52 40.28 36.37
N ARG A 125 -29.10 41.00 35.41
CA ARG A 125 -28.82 40.80 33.98
C ARG A 125 -27.39 41.20 33.62
N ARG A 126 -26.86 42.27 34.23
CA ARG A 126 -25.45 42.68 34.07
C ARG A 126 -24.48 41.59 34.54
N ALA A 127 -24.79 40.89 35.64
CA ALA A 127 -23.99 39.76 36.11
C ALA A 127 -24.00 38.59 35.10
N ILE A 128 -25.15 38.31 34.47
CA ILE A 128 -25.26 37.31 33.40
C ILE A 128 -24.39 37.70 32.20
N TYR A 129 -24.47 38.95 31.73
CA TYR A 129 -23.60 39.42 30.65
C TYR A 129 -22.11 39.33 31.00
N SER A 130 -21.73 39.58 32.27
CA SER A 130 -20.35 39.41 32.71
C SER A 130 -19.90 37.96 32.63
N SER A 131 -20.74 37.02 33.08
CA SER A 131 -20.42 35.58 32.99
C SER A 131 -20.34 35.10 31.53
N ASN A 132 -21.22 35.59 30.66
CA ASN A 132 -21.17 35.28 29.23
C ASN A 132 -19.89 35.83 28.58
N LEU A 133 -19.49 37.06 28.93
CA LEU A 133 -18.26 37.68 28.45
C LEU A 133 -17.03 36.85 28.85
N ASP A 134 -16.96 36.40 30.11
CA ASP A 134 -15.87 35.54 30.59
C ASP A 134 -15.81 34.21 29.81
N ALA A 135 -16.95 33.60 29.53
CA ALA A 135 -17.05 32.37 28.74
C ALA A 135 -16.61 32.57 27.28
N GLN A 136 -16.99 33.70 26.66
CA GLN A 136 -16.61 34.05 25.30
C GLN A 136 -15.09 34.31 25.18
N ILE A 137 -14.51 35.05 26.13
CA ILE A 137 -13.06 35.29 26.23
C ILE A 137 -12.31 33.95 26.36
N LEU A 138 -12.78 33.07 27.26
CA LEU A 138 -12.18 31.74 27.44
C LEU A 138 -12.26 30.91 26.16
N THR A 139 -13.43 30.91 25.50
CA THR A 139 -13.64 30.21 24.23
C THR A 139 -12.68 30.71 23.15
N ASN A 140 -12.52 32.02 23.01
CA ASN A 140 -11.61 32.63 22.04
C ASN A 140 -10.16 32.23 22.29
N ARG A 141 -9.71 32.29 23.55
CA ARG A 141 -8.36 31.87 23.96
C ARG A 141 -8.11 30.39 23.70
N ALA A 142 -9.06 29.53 24.08
CA ALA A 142 -8.98 28.08 23.84
C ALA A 142 -8.92 27.77 22.34
N ALA A 143 -9.75 28.43 21.52
CA ALA A 143 -9.73 28.24 20.07
C ALA A 143 -8.38 28.66 19.45
N LYS A 144 -7.79 29.78 19.89
CA LYS A 144 -6.45 30.23 19.44
C LYS A 144 -5.35 29.23 19.81
N LEU A 145 -5.35 28.71 21.04
CA LEU A 145 -4.39 27.69 21.47
C LEU A 145 -4.54 26.42 20.65
N TYR A 146 -5.76 25.92 20.51
CA TYR A 146 -6.04 24.70 19.75
C TYR A 146 -5.68 24.83 18.27
N ARG A 147 -5.90 26.01 17.67
CA ARG A 147 -5.44 26.31 16.31
C ARG A 147 -3.94 26.11 16.16
N ASN A 148 -3.16 26.64 17.10
CA ASN A 148 -1.69 26.52 17.07
C ASN A 148 -1.27 25.06 17.21
N ASP A 149 -1.91 24.30 18.10
CA ASP A 149 -1.65 22.87 18.27
C ASP A 149 -1.91 22.06 16.99
N ILE A 150 -3.00 22.35 16.29
CA ILE A 150 -3.32 21.72 15.00
C ILE A 150 -2.28 22.06 13.93
N ILE A 151 -1.83 23.32 13.87
CA ILE A 151 -0.79 23.74 12.92
C ILE A 151 0.54 23.03 13.20
N LEU A 152 0.95 22.95 14.47
CA LEU A 152 2.16 22.25 14.88
C LEU A 152 2.08 20.76 14.54
N SER A 153 0.95 20.12 14.85
CA SER A 153 0.71 18.69 14.57
C SER A 153 0.71 18.40 13.06
N ARG A 154 0.06 19.26 12.26
CA ARG A 154 0.07 19.18 10.80
C ARG A 154 1.49 19.30 10.25
N ASN A 155 2.29 20.24 10.73
CA ASN A 155 3.66 20.43 10.25
C ASN A 155 4.55 19.22 10.56
N LYS A 156 4.44 18.66 11.77
CA LYS A 156 5.10 17.38 12.11
C LYS A 156 4.65 16.24 11.20
N MET A 157 3.36 16.20 10.84
CA MET A 157 2.85 15.19 9.91
C MET A 157 3.42 15.35 8.49
N ILE A 158 3.63 16.59 8.03
CA ILE A 158 4.28 16.87 6.74
C ILE A 158 5.72 16.33 6.74
N GLU A 159 6.47 16.57 7.81
CA GLU A 159 7.83 16.03 7.98
C GLU A 159 7.84 14.50 7.97
N ALA A 160 6.96 13.88 8.77
CA ALA A 160 6.80 12.43 8.80
C ALA A 160 6.43 11.86 7.42
N GLN A 161 5.58 12.55 6.66
CA GLN A 161 5.19 12.14 5.32
C GLN A 161 6.36 12.18 4.34
N ASN A 162 7.25 13.18 4.44
CA ASN A 162 8.44 13.23 3.59
C ASN A 162 9.36 12.03 3.84
N ILE A 163 9.52 11.62 5.10
CA ILE A 163 10.26 10.40 5.46
C ILE A 163 9.56 9.17 4.87
N SER A 164 8.24 9.04 5.05
CA SER A 164 7.46 7.92 4.52
C SER A 164 7.53 7.83 2.99
N LYS A 165 7.55 8.96 2.27
CA LYS A 165 7.74 9.00 0.81
C LYS A 165 9.13 8.52 0.40
N SER A 166 10.18 8.90 1.13
CA SER A 166 11.54 8.40 0.90
C SER A 166 11.63 6.90 1.12
N ASN A 167 11.02 6.39 2.20
CA ASN A 167 10.96 4.96 2.48
C ASN A 167 10.17 4.20 1.41
N LEU A 168 9.06 4.77 0.92
CA LEU A 168 8.30 4.19 -0.18
C LEU A 168 9.14 4.11 -1.47
N LYS A 169 9.94 5.14 -1.77
CA LYS A 169 10.86 5.11 -2.91
C LYS A 169 11.90 3.99 -2.78
N LEU A 170 12.49 3.85 -1.60
CA LEU A 170 13.42 2.76 -1.29
C LEU A 170 12.75 1.39 -1.47
N SER A 171 11.57 1.20 -0.88
CA SER A 171 10.80 -0.04 -0.98
C SER A 171 10.47 -0.42 -2.42
N ARG A 172 10.11 0.56 -3.26
CA ARG A 172 9.85 0.33 -4.69
C ARG A 172 11.09 -0.18 -5.41
N ASN A 173 12.23 0.46 -5.18
CA ASN A 173 13.49 0.01 -5.77
C ASN A 173 13.89 -1.40 -5.27
N SER A 174 13.69 -1.71 -3.99
CA SER A 174 13.94 -3.04 -3.45
C SER A 174 13.02 -4.09 -4.08
N TYR A 175 11.72 -3.79 -4.23
CA TYR A 175 10.77 -4.67 -4.89
C TYR A 175 11.14 -4.91 -6.37
N GLU A 176 11.47 -3.86 -7.11
CA GLU A 176 11.95 -3.96 -8.50
C GLU A 176 13.22 -4.81 -8.61
N THR A 177 14.16 -4.66 -7.66
CA THR A 177 15.40 -5.46 -7.61
C THR A 177 15.10 -6.95 -7.42
N VAL A 178 14.19 -7.29 -6.50
CA VAL A 178 13.76 -8.68 -6.27
C VAL A 178 13.06 -9.25 -7.50
N MET A 179 12.23 -8.45 -8.16
CA MET A 179 11.55 -8.84 -9.41
C MET A 179 12.56 -9.14 -10.52
N LEU A 180 13.54 -8.26 -10.76
CA LEU A 180 14.60 -8.45 -11.76
C LEU A 180 15.42 -9.72 -11.49
N SER A 181 15.86 -9.92 -10.25
CA SER A 181 16.63 -11.12 -9.86
C SER A 181 15.82 -12.40 -10.07
N ALA A 182 14.51 -12.35 -9.77
CA ALA A 182 13.64 -13.50 -9.97
C ALA A 182 13.40 -13.80 -11.45
N ASP A 183 13.27 -12.78 -12.28
CA ASP A 183 13.07 -12.95 -13.72
C ASP A 183 14.33 -13.54 -14.39
N LEU A 184 15.51 -13.09 -13.98
CA LEU A 184 16.78 -13.70 -14.42
C LEU A 184 16.89 -15.15 -13.96
N PHE A 185 16.58 -15.44 -12.69
CA PHE A 185 16.60 -16.81 -12.17
C PHE A 185 15.70 -17.73 -13.01
N ASN A 186 14.47 -17.31 -13.28
CA ASN A 186 13.52 -18.07 -14.09
C ASN A 186 14.06 -18.34 -15.50
N LEU A 187 14.70 -17.34 -16.14
CA LEU A 187 15.30 -17.50 -17.46
C LEU A 187 16.46 -18.50 -17.46
N ILE A 188 17.34 -18.45 -16.45
CA ILE A 188 18.44 -19.41 -16.28
C ILE A 188 17.88 -20.82 -16.11
N SER A 189 16.90 -21.01 -15.23
CA SER A 189 16.28 -22.32 -14.98
C SER A 189 15.62 -22.89 -16.24
N GLN A 190 14.91 -22.06 -17.01
CA GLN A 190 14.31 -22.47 -18.29
C GLN A 190 15.37 -22.86 -19.33
N SER A 191 16.44 -22.06 -19.45
CA SER A 191 17.54 -22.35 -20.38
C SER A 191 18.26 -23.65 -20.03
N GLN A 192 18.50 -23.92 -18.75
CA GLN A 192 19.13 -25.16 -18.29
C GLN A 192 18.25 -26.38 -18.59
N SER A 193 16.96 -26.31 -18.26
CA SER A 193 16.01 -27.38 -18.57
C SER A 193 15.91 -27.67 -20.07
N MET A 194 15.89 -26.62 -20.91
CA MET A 194 15.89 -26.78 -22.36
C MET A 194 17.17 -27.45 -22.86
N PHE A 195 18.34 -27.04 -22.36
CA PHE A 195 19.61 -27.66 -22.72
C PHE A 195 19.66 -29.14 -22.35
N GLU A 196 19.20 -29.49 -21.15
CA GLU A 196 19.09 -30.88 -20.70
C GLU A 196 18.23 -31.72 -21.64
N GLU A 197 17.05 -31.23 -22.05
CA GLU A 197 16.18 -31.93 -23.00
C GLU A 197 16.83 -32.10 -24.39
N VAL A 198 17.44 -31.04 -24.93
CA VAL A 198 18.12 -31.10 -26.23
C VAL A 198 19.32 -32.07 -26.18
N SER A 199 20.07 -32.09 -25.09
CA SER A 199 21.25 -32.97 -24.93
C SER A 199 20.91 -34.46 -24.97
N LYS A 200 19.66 -34.83 -24.67
CA LYS A 200 19.16 -36.22 -24.75
C LYS A 200 18.92 -36.68 -26.18
N ILE A 201 18.84 -35.77 -27.15
CA ILE A 201 18.58 -36.08 -28.55
C ILE A 201 19.88 -36.60 -29.18
N GLN A 202 20.05 -37.93 -29.19
CA GLN A 202 21.12 -38.60 -29.94
C GLN A 202 20.57 -39.16 -31.26
N VAL A 203 21.30 -38.94 -32.35
CA VAL A 203 21.02 -39.59 -33.63
C VAL A 203 21.48 -41.05 -33.55
N PRO A 204 20.64 -42.05 -33.88
CA PRO A 204 21.08 -43.44 -33.91
C PRO A 204 22.25 -43.63 -34.87
N ASN A 205 23.23 -44.46 -34.49
CA ASN A 205 24.32 -44.81 -35.37
C ASN A 205 23.78 -45.48 -36.66
N LEU A 206 24.32 -45.07 -37.81
CA LEU A 206 24.00 -45.67 -39.10
C LEU A 206 24.50 -47.13 -39.08
N VAL A 207 23.59 -48.10 -39.08
CA VAL A 207 23.96 -49.52 -39.17
C VAL A 207 24.40 -49.80 -40.62
N PRO A 208 25.55 -50.47 -40.85
CA PRO A 208 25.98 -50.84 -42.19
C PRO A 208 24.92 -51.69 -42.90
N PHE A 209 24.62 -51.35 -44.15
CA PHE A 209 23.73 -52.15 -44.98
C PHE A 209 24.43 -53.46 -45.38
N ASN A 210 23.96 -54.59 -44.86
CA ASN A 210 24.38 -55.91 -45.30
C ASN A 210 23.34 -56.46 -46.28
N ASN A 211 23.76 -56.78 -47.50
CA ASN A 211 22.87 -57.19 -48.60
C ASN A 211 22.41 -58.66 -48.50
N ILE A 212 22.08 -59.11 -47.28
CA ILE A 212 21.83 -60.51 -46.92
C ILE A 212 20.67 -61.10 -47.73
N GLN A 213 19.62 -60.33 -47.99
CA GLN A 213 18.47 -60.78 -48.77
C GLN A 213 18.84 -61.02 -50.25
N LEU A 214 19.68 -60.16 -50.85
CA LEU A 214 20.12 -60.35 -52.22
C LEU A 214 21.08 -61.55 -52.32
N GLU A 215 21.96 -61.73 -51.33
CA GLU A 215 22.85 -62.91 -51.26
C GLU A 215 22.06 -64.22 -51.13
N GLN A 216 21.03 -64.26 -50.27
CA GLN A 216 20.13 -65.41 -50.16
C GLN A 216 19.39 -65.66 -51.47
N LYS A 217 18.85 -64.62 -52.10
CA LYS A 217 18.14 -64.76 -53.38
C LYS A 217 19.06 -65.24 -54.50
N TYR A 218 20.28 -64.74 -54.54
CA TYR A 218 21.31 -65.21 -55.45
C TYR A 218 21.56 -66.71 -55.24
N LYS A 219 21.81 -67.16 -54.00
CA LYS A 219 21.99 -68.60 -53.68
C LYS A 219 20.82 -69.46 -54.12
N GLU A 220 19.57 -69.07 -53.82
CA GLU A 220 18.37 -69.79 -54.24
C GLU A 220 18.29 -69.94 -55.78
N LEU A 221 18.66 -68.91 -56.52
CA LEU A 221 18.65 -68.92 -57.97
C LEU A 221 19.76 -69.83 -58.52
N THR A 222 20.95 -69.82 -57.93
CA THR A 222 22.07 -70.65 -58.38
C THR A 222 21.88 -72.14 -58.07
N GLU A 223 21.21 -72.49 -56.97
CA GLU A 223 20.88 -73.88 -56.63
C GLU A 223 19.89 -74.51 -57.61
N LYS A 224 19.02 -73.73 -58.24
CA LYS A 224 18.07 -74.21 -59.26
C LYS A 224 18.70 -74.45 -60.64
N ILE A 225 19.95 -74.04 -60.83
CA ILE A 225 20.68 -74.15 -62.10
C ILE A 225 21.65 -75.36 -62.09
N LYS A 226 21.81 -76.05 -60.96
CA LYS A 226 22.51 -77.34 -60.84
C LYS A 226 21.52 -78.50 -60.94
#